data_AF-A0A6A3B240-F1
#
_entry.id   AF-A0A6A3B240-F1
#
_cell.length_a   1.000
_cell.length_b   1.000
_cell.length_c   1.000
_cell.angle_alpha   90.00
_cell.angle_beta   90.00
_cell.angle_gamma   90.00
#
_symmetry.space_group_name_H-M   'P 1'
#
loop_
_entity.id
_entity.type
_entity.pdbx_description
1 polymer ?
#
loop_
_entity_poly.entity_id
_entity_poly.type
_entity_poly.pdbx_seq_one_letter_code
_entity_poly.pdbx_strand_id
1 'polypeptide(L)'
;MLYPPFNYHYQYHILLKAARLKHVQNEPLLTSPSTPGPLNLHNKIFAMDNTDVDNVKPTEECHEVHNVDESDRLVGQLFCSRDQAWYFYKGFAREHGFSARKGTTRLDVEGNVKTQEFCCSKEGFRVSKVNTVDRQRAHTPVTRTGCKARVVVTATNTNNQWVISKSDQKHNHALCTPAMTPFMRSNRAVSKADIDEVTTLKEVGVGTSQVMNYLTQQAGGYHNVGFTHKDLYNALQRGKAKEIVDGDVNALIAYFDYKKHDDPEFFMTYSVDESGALYNLIWSDSTSRSDYTCFGDVITFDTTYKDNLYGRPIMPIVGVNHHHNTIVFATAIIADETSQSFEWVLQNFLEAMMNKSPISVVTDGDRAMQRAIKSVIPYAKHILCSWHLSRNAQANIGDPKFTAAFSKCMASWWTTKEFDIQWRSVVSEFNVQKHPWVIEKGNTRHLWAQAYLTGHFFANIRSTQRCESMNASLAIALKQKKTYLDVVRAIEDGISRMRMNELKADYLSSHTKPFQITKLVDLESHM
;
A
#
# COMPACT_ATOMS: atom_id res chain seq x y z
N MET A 1 -42.25 -34.83 -8.67
CA MET A 1 -42.75 -33.78 -7.75
C MET A 1 -41.54 -32.95 -7.30
N LEU A 2 -41.35 -31.79 -7.91
CA LEU A 2 -40.32 -30.82 -7.55
C LEU A 2 -41.04 -29.61 -6.93
N TYR A 3 -40.84 -29.38 -5.63
CA TYR A 3 -41.18 -28.11 -4.99
C TYR A 3 -39.91 -27.24 -4.98
N PRO A 4 -39.90 -26.04 -5.57
CA PRO A 4 -38.89 -25.04 -5.26
C PRO A 4 -39.32 -24.22 -4.02
N PRO A 5 -38.38 -23.82 -3.13
CA PRO A 5 -38.72 -22.93 -2.04
C PRO A 5 -38.80 -21.48 -2.54
N PHE A 6 -39.97 -20.89 -2.33
CA PHE A 6 -40.30 -19.47 -2.10
C PHE A 6 -39.31 -18.38 -2.58
N ASN A 7 -39.72 -17.67 -3.64
CA ASN A 7 -39.04 -16.51 -4.25
C ASN A 7 -39.60 -15.14 -3.77
N TYR A 8 -40.29 -15.09 -2.64
CA TYR A 8 -40.96 -13.85 -2.17
C TYR A 8 -40.02 -12.85 -1.50
N HIS A 9 -38.81 -13.25 -1.08
CA HIS A 9 -37.85 -12.34 -0.45
C HIS A 9 -37.16 -11.41 -1.45
N TYR A 10 -36.97 -11.85 -2.71
CA TYR A 10 -36.16 -11.15 -3.70
C TYR A 10 -36.78 -9.81 -4.17
N GLN A 11 -38.11 -9.78 -4.38
CA GLN A 11 -38.81 -8.55 -4.76
C GLN A 11 -38.92 -7.53 -3.62
N TYR A 12 -38.97 -7.98 -2.36
CA TYR A 12 -39.11 -7.09 -1.20
C TYR A 12 -37.87 -6.22 -0.95
N HIS A 13 -36.67 -6.76 -1.19
CA HIS A 13 -35.41 -6.05 -0.98
C HIS A 13 -35.08 -5.01 -2.07
N ILE A 14 -35.45 -5.28 -3.32
CA ILE A 14 -35.35 -4.28 -4.42
C ILE A 14 -36.27 -3.09 -4.14
N LEU A 15 -37.49 -3.34 -3.64
CA LEU A 15 -38.45 -2.30 -3.27
C LEU A 15 -37.98 -1.45 -2.09
N LEU A 16 -37.30 -2.03 -1.09
CA LEU A 16 -36.74 -1.29 0.05
C LEU A 16 -35.60 -0.34 -0.36
N LYS A 17 -34.71 -0.76 -1.28
CA LYS A 17 -33.63 0.12 -1.79
C LYS A 17 -34.20 1.23 -2.70
N ALA A 18 -35.22 0.92 -3.52
CA ALA A 18 -35.92 1.89 -4.35
C ALA A 18 -36.73 2.93 -3.54
N ALA A 19 -37.32 2.53 -2.40
CA ALA A 19 -38.03 3.44 -1.51
C ALA A 19 -37.10 4.48 -0.86
N ARG A 20 -35.84 4.11 -0.59
CA ARG A 20 -34.84 5.01 0.03
C ARG A 20 -34.22 6.00 -0.97
N LEU A 21 -34.03 5.60 -2.24
CA LEU A 21 -33.60 6.49 -3.32
C LEU A 21 -34.59 7.64 -3.57
N LYS A 22 -35.89 7.42 -3.36
CA LYS A 22 -36.92 8.47 -3.45
C LYS A 22 -36.86 9.49 -2.30
N HIS A 23 -36.33 9.11 -1.14
CA HIS A 23 -36.17 10.02 0.00
C HIS A 23 -34.97 10.97 -0.14
N VAL A 24 -33.92 10.56 -0.86
CA VAL A 24 -32.72 11.37 -1.12
C VAL A 24 -32.94 12.38 -2.27
N GLN A 25 -33.90 12.14 -3.16
CA GLN A 25 -34.21 13.03 -4.28
C GLN A 25 -35.12 14.22 -3.96
N ASN A 26 -35.59 14.36 -2.70
CA ASN A 26 -36.52 15.41 -2.28
C ASN A 26 -35.88 16.51 -1.39
N GLU A 27 -34.64 16.90 -1.67
CA GLU A 27 -34.12 18.20 -1.22
C GLU A 27 -34.12 19.23 -2.37
N PRO A 28 -34.55 20.48 -2.14
CA PRO A 28 -34.68 21.48 -3.19
C PRO A 28 -33.31 21.98 -3.68
N LEU A 29 -33.07 21.84 -4.98
CA LEU A 29 -31.93 22.37 -5.72
C LEU A 29 -31.78 23.89 -5.53
N LEU A 30 -30.73 24.31 -4.84
CA LEU A 30 -30.20 25.68 -4.89
C LEU A 30 -29.30 25.82 -6.13
N THR A 31 -29.65 26.79 -6.97
CA THR A 31 -29.05 27.11 -8.28
C THR A 31 -27.59 27.59 -8.18
N SER A 32 -26.71 27.06 -9.01
CA SER A 32 -25.33 27.55 -9.25
C SER A 32 -25.22 28.36 -10.56
N PRO A 33 -24.37 29.39 -10.66
CA PRO A 33 -24.12 30.09 -11.92
C PRO A 33 -22.85 29.58 -12.65
N SER A 34 -23.07 29.17 -13.91
CA SER A 34 -22.25 29.34 -15.12
C SER A 34 -20.71 29.21 -15.09
N THR A 35 -20.24 28.21 -15.84
CA THR A 35 -18.88 28.03 -16.41
C THR A 35 -18.56 28.98 -17.57
N PRO A 36 -17.27 29.29 -17.82
CA PRO A 36 -16.77 29.61 -19.17
C PRO A 36 -15.78 28.56 -19.69
N GLY A 37 -15.85 28.33 -21.01
CA GLY A 37 -15.16 27.28 -21.77
C GLY A 37 -13.67 27.53 -22.14
N PRO A 38 -13.10 26.69 -23.04
CA PRO A 38 -11.67 26.45 -23.17
C PRO A 38 -10.95 27.46 -24.09
N LEU A 39 -9.72 27.82 -23.72
CA LEU A 39 -8.82 28.67 -24.52
C LEU A 39 -7.81 27.85 -25.33
N ASN A 40 -7.80 28.15 -26.63
CA ASN A 40 -6.95 27.58 -27.68
C ASN A 40 -5.47 27.96 -27.52
N LEU A 41 -4.61 26.98 -27.82
CA LEU A 41 -3.16 27.10 -27.93
C LEU A 41 -2.78 27.36 -29.41
N HIS A 42 -2.04 28.43 -29.70
CA HIS A 42 -1.39 28.62 -31.01
C HIS A 42 0.00 29.26 -30.87
N ASN A 43 0.96 28.53 -31.48
CA ASN A 43 2.12 28.95 -32.25
C ASN A 43 3.20 29.85 -31.63
N LYS A 44 4.44 29.31 -31.62
CA LYS A 44 5.61 29.96 -32.23
C LYS A 44 6.65 28.92 -32.68
N ILE A 45 6.80 28.85 -34.01
CA ILE A 45 7.85 28.18 -34.77
C ILE A 45 8.92 29.23 -35.09
N PHE A 46 10.20 28.93 -34.93
CA PHE A 46 11.35 29.45 -35.70
C PHE A 46 12.48 28.42 -35.55
N ALA A 47 12.68 27.56 -36.55
CA ALA A 47 13.58 27.72 -37.71
C ALA A 47 15.06 27.44 -37.35
N MET A 48 15.51 26.25 -37.73
CA MET A 48 16.91 25.85 -37.86
C MET A 48 17.42 26.38 -39.20
N ASP A 49 18.64 26.91 -39.24
CA ASP A 49 19.43 26.99 -40.46
C ASP A 49 20.87 26.56 -40.17
N ASN A 50 21.35 25.62 -40.97
CA ASN A 50 22.73 25.14 -41.02
C ASN A 50 23.44 25.86 -42.17
N THR A 51 24.69 26.27 -41.95
CA THR A 51 25.68 26.41 -43.04
C THR A 51 27.07 26.05 -42.55
N ASP A 52 27.74 25.31 -43.42
CA ASP A 52 29.00 24.58 -43.29
C ASP A 52 30.29 25.42 -43.17
N VAL A 53 31.21 24.91 -42.34
CA VAL A 53 32.62 24.56 -42.60
C VAL A 53 33.56 25.62 -43.19
N ASP A 54 34.62 25.95 -42.42
CA ASP A 54 35.98 25.92 -43.00
C ASP A 54 37.09 25.68 -41.97
N ASN A 55 38.09 24.93 -42.45
CA ASN A 55 39.25 24.36 -41.78
C ASN A 55 40.34 25.38 -41.42
N VAL A 56 40.90 25.30 -40.20
CA VAL A 56 42.36 25.47 -39.95
C VAL A 56 42.79 24.64 -38.72
N LYS A 57 43.84 23.83 -38.90
CA LYS A 57 44.71 23.22 -37.88
C LYS A 57 46.17 23.48 -38.35
N PRO A 58 47.21 23.26 -37.54
CA PRO A 58 47.51 23.84 -36.23
C PRO A 58 48.93 24.47 -36.23
N THR A 59 49.24 25.38 -35.31
CA THR A 59 50.65 25.72 -35.01
C THR A 59 50.89 25.59 -33.52
N GLU A 60 51.76 24.65 -33.18
CA GLU A 60 52.38 24.49 -31.88
C GLU A 60 53.27 25.69 -31.61
N GLU A 61 53.06 26.36 -30.47
CA GLU A 61 54.15 27.03 -29.78
C GLU A 61 53.97 26.81 -28.27
N CYS A 62 54.92 26.07 -27.72
CA CYS A 62 55.09 25.84 -26.29
C CYS A 62 55.30 27.16 -25.56
N HIS A 63 54.42 27.48 -24.61
CA HIS A 63 54.79 28.34 -23.49
C HIS A 63 54.38 27.70 -22.17
N GLU A 64 55.41 27.24 -21.45
CA GLU A 64 55.34 26.84 -20.06
C GLU A 64 54.88 28.01 -19.18
N VAL A 65 53.88 27.69 -18.36
CA VAL A 65 53.69 28.10 -16.95
C VAL A 65 53.79 29.59 -16.62
N HIS A 66 52.63 30.18 -16.36
CA HIS A 66 52.46 30.98 -15.14
C HIS A 66 51.30 30.42 -14.31
N ASN A 67 51.66 29.60 -13.32
CA ASN A 67 50.84 29.40 -12.12
C ASN A 67 50.68 30.77 -11.44
N VAL A 68 49.52 31.39 -11.60
CA VAL A 68 49.10 32.49 -10.72
C VAL A 68 48.44 31.85 -9.51
N ASP A 69 49.00 32.11 -8.34
CA ASP A 69 48.54 31.63 -7.04
C ASP A 69 47.10 32.11 -6.76
N GLU A 70 46.11 31.23 -6.93
CA GLU A 70 44.68 31.49 -6.63
C GLU A 70 44.38 31.61 -5.11
N SER A 71 45.39 31.51 -4.24
CA SER A 71 45.25 31.53 -2.78
C SER A 71 44.59 32.80 -2.21
N ASP A 72 44.47 33.89 -2.97
CA ASP A 72 44.12 35.21 -2.42
C ASP A 72 42.68 35.68 -2.66
N ARG A 73 41.85 34.98 -3.47
CA ARG A 73 40.50 35.48 -3.83
C ARG A 73 39.35 35.10 -2.88
N LEU A 74 39.53 34.08 -2.04
CA LEU A 74 38.49 33.65 -1.10
C LEU A 74 38.58 34.33 0.25
N VAL A 75 39.79 34.67 0.70
CA VAL A 75 40.02 35.31 2.00
C VAL A 75 39.46 36.72 1.97
N GLY A 76 38.77 37.14 3.04
CA GLY A 76 38.17 38.47 3.13
C GLY A 76 36.73 38.57 2.59
N GLN A 77 36.19 37.54 1.95
CA GLN A 77 34.76 37.50 1.56
C GLN A 77 33.86 37.56 2.80
N LEU A 78 32.89 38.49 2.79
CA LEU A 78 31.96 38.76 3.88
C LEU A 78 30.56 38.19 3.59
N PHE A 79 29.93 37.64 4.61
CA PHE A 79 28.60 37.04 4.53
C PHE A 79 27.74 37.50 5.70
N CYS A 80 26.44 37.70 5.46
CA CYS A 80 25.49 38.07 6.51
C CYS A 80 25.17 36.90 7.44
N SER A 81 25.49 35.66 7.06
CA SER A 81 25.30 34.47 7.88
C SER A 81 26.27 33.33 7.55
N ARG A 82 26.43 32.42 8.51
CA ARG A 82 27.17 31.16 8.33
C ARG A 82 26.60 30.30 7.19
N ASP A 83 25.27 30.29 7.02
CA ASP A 83 24.64 29.49 5.98
C ASP A 83 24.85 30.09 4.60
N GLN A 84 24.85 31.42 4.47
CA GLN A 84 25.24 32.07 3.22
C GLN A 84 26.70 31.75 2.84
N ALA A 85 27.62 31.81 3.82
CA ALA A 85 29.01 31.38 3.61
C ALA A 85 29.13 29.90 3.20
N TRP A 86 28.27 29.04 3.76
CA TRP A 86 28.19 27.63 3.39
C TRP A 86 27.70 27.43 1.96
N TYR A 87 26.65 28.14 1.53
CA TYR A 87 26.14 28.05 0.16
C TYR A 87 27.16 28.57 -0.86
N PHE A 88 27.86 29.66 -0.53
CA PHE A 88 28.96 30.17 -1.35
C PHE A 88 30.07 29.12 -1.51
N TYR A 89 30.59 28.58 -0.41
CA TYR A 89 31.66 27.58 -0.48
C TYR A 89 31.21 26.27 -1.14
N LYS A 90 29.94 25.89 -0.97
CA LYS A 90 29.34 24.75 -1.67
C LYS A 90 29.28 24.98 -3.18
N GLY A 91 28.94 26.19 -3.63
CA GLY A 91 28.98 26.59 -5.03
C GLY A 91 30.39 26.56 -5.61
N PHE A 92 31.34 27.16 -4.89
CA PHE A 92 32.76 27.11 -5.22
C PHE A 92 33.25 25.67 -5.39
N ALA A 93 32.96 24.80 -4.41
CA ALA A 93 33.35 23.39 -4.46
C ALA A 93 32.76 22.64 -5.67
N ARG A 94 31.51 22.94 -6.02
CA ARG A 94 30.84 22.37 -7.20
C ARG A 94 31.54 22.78 -8.50
N GLU A 95 31.88 24.05 -8.65
CA GLU A 95 32.58 24.58 -9.83
C GLU A 95 34.01 24.02 -9.95
N HIS A 96 34.67 23.82 -8.81
CA HIS A 96 36.04 23.31 -8.73
C HIS A 96 36.10 21.79 -8.57
N GLY A 97 35.02 21.05 -8.84
CA GLY A 97 35.10 19.60 -8.96
C GLY A 97 35.27 18.82 -7.66
N PHE A 98 34.90 19.34 -6.49
CA PHE A 98 34.94 18.59 -5.23
C PHE A 98 33.66 18.71 -4.40
N SER A 99 33.42 17.71 -3.53
CA SER A 99 32.31 17.80 -2.58
C SER A 99 32.74 18.50 -1.29
N ALA A 100 31.94 19.45 -0.80
CA ALA A 100 32.18 20.15 0.46
C ALA A 100 31.47 19.48 1.65
N ARG A 101 31.99 19.70 2.87
CA ARG A 101 31.44 19.24 4.15
C ARG A 101 31.61 20.32 5.21
N LYS A 102 30.65 20.46 6.13
CA LYS A 102 30.84 21.25 7.36
C LYS A 102 31.82 20.53 8.29
N GLY A 103 32.94 21.17 8.59
CA GLY A 103 34.01 20.69 9.46
C GLY A 103 33.84 21.16 10.90
N THR A 104 34.96 21.38 11.58
CA THR A 104 34.99 21.74 13.00
C THR A 104 34.28 23.07 13.26
N THR A 105 33.52 23.12 14.35
CA THR A 105 32.93 24.35 14.89
C THR A 105 33.67 24.71 16.17
N ARG A 106 34.08 25.97 16.34
CA ARG A 106 34.67 26.45 17.60
C ARG A 106 33.80 27.55 18.17
N LEU A 107 33.59 27.48 19.48
CA LEU A 107 32.80 28.45 20.23
C LEU A 107 33.75 29.46 20.91
N ASP A 108 33.24 30.65 21.22
CA ASP A 108 33.89 31.58 22.15
C ASP A 108 33.59 31.22 23.61
N VAL A 109 34.06 32.07 24.52
CA VAL A 109 33.93 31.89 25.98
C VAL A 109 32.47 31.98 26.43
N GLU A 110 31.63 32.68 25.67
CA GLU A 110 30.20 32.89 25.93
C GLU A 110 29.33 31.78 25.31
N GLY A 111 29.94 30.81 24.60
CA GLY A 111 29.26 29.71 23.94
C GLY A 111 28.73 30.04 22.55
N ASN A 112 28.99 31.24 22.02
CA ASN A 112 28.61 31.63 20.67
C ASN A 112 29.58 31.04 19.64
N VAL A 113 29.10 30.75 18.44
CA VAL A 113 29.96 30.19 17.39
C VAL A 113 30.93 31.25 16.89
N LYS A 114 32.21 31.07 17.20
CA LYS A 114 33.29 31.98 16.78
C LYS A 114 33.84 31.63 15.39
N THR A 115 34.02 30.33 15.11
CA THR A 115 34.55 29.88 13.81
C THR A 115 33.88 28.60 13.33
N GLN A 116 33.73 28.47 12.01
CA GLN A 116 33.24 27.28 11.34
C GLN A 116 34.20 26.91 10.20
N GLU A 117 34.67 25.67 10.17
CA GLU A 117 35.42 25.14 9.03
C GLU A 117 34.45 24.56 7.98
N PHE A 118 34.75 24.77 6.70
CA PHE A 118 34.16 24.01 5.59
C PHE A 118 35.29 23.33 4.81
N CYS A 119 35.26 22.00 4.69
CA CYS A 119 36.36 21.21 4.16
C CYS A 119 35.93 20.33 2.97
N CYS A 120 36.91 19.80 2.24
CA CYS A 120 36.69 18.76 1.25
C CYS A 120 36.07 17.51 1.90
N SER A 121 35.18 16.80 1.21
CA SER A 121 34.57 15.56 1.72
C SER A 121 35.57 14.44 1.96
N LYS A 122 36.74 14.49 1.31
CA LYS A 122 37.84 13.54 1.50
C LYS A 122 38.80 13.92 2.65
N GLU A 123 38.48 14.99 3.40
CA GLU A 123 39.24 15.43 4.57
C GLU A 123 39.26 14.38 5.69
N GLY A 124 40.41 14.31 6.37
CA GLY A 124 40.68 13.37 7.46
C GLY A 124 40.85 11.94 7.00
N PHE A 125 40.92 11.01 7.96
CA PHE A 125 40.97 9.57 7.71
C PHE A 125 39.80 8.89 8.42
N ARG A 126 39.33 7.77 7.87
CA ARG A 126 38.29 6.96 8.53
C ARG A 126 38.96 6.14 9.63
N VAL A 127 38.43 6.19 10.85
CA VAL A 127 38.87 5.30 11.95
C VAL A 127 38.65 3.85 11.51
N SER A 128 39.71 3.04 11.59
CA SER A 128 39.65 1.62 11.24
C SER A 128 38.65 0.91 12.15
N LYS A 129 37.63 0.28 11.57
CA LYS A 129 36.79 -0.70 12.27
C LYS A 129 37.31 -2.07 11.87
N VAL A 130 38.20 -2.62 12.68
CA VAL A 130 38.74 -3.98 12.50
C VAL A 130 37.58 -4.99 12.66
N ASN A 131 37.54 -5.94 11.73
CA ASN A 131 36.69 -7.12 11.60
C ASN A 131 35.73 -7.43 12.76
N THR A 132 34.43 -7.23 12.51
CA THR A 132 33.36 -7.88 13.29
C THR A 132 32.95 -9.12 12.51
N VAL A 133 33.05 -10.30 13.14
CA VAL A 133 32.96 -11.62 12.49
C VAL A 133 31.54 -11.92 11.93
N ASP A 134 30.51 -11.20 12.39
CA ASP A 134 29.10 -11.38 12.00
C ASP A 134 28.54 -10.27 11.10
N ARG A 135 29.22 -9.93 10.00
CA ARG A 135 28.80 -8.80 9.16
C ARG A 135 27.96 -9.21 7.95
N GLN A 136 26.66 -8.89 7.97
CA GLN A 136 25.73 -9.14 6.86
C GLN A 136 25.81 -8.14 5.69
N ARG A 137 26.63 -7.09 5.75
CA ARG A 137 26.75 -6.07 4.70
C ARG A 137 28.20 -5.83 4.29
N ALA A 138 28.40 -5.63 2.99
CA ALA A 138 29.70 -5.31 2.40
C ALA A 138 30.35 -4.07 3.03
N HIS A 139 31.68 -4.05 3.07
CA HIS A 139 32.44 -2.92 3.60
C HIS A 139 32.16 -1.66 2.77
N THR A 140 31.85 -0.55 3.46
CA THR A 140 31.73 0.75 2.80
C THR A 140 33.11 1.17 2.29
N PRO A 141 33.27 1.53 1.01
CA PRO A 141 34.54 2.01 0.46
C PRO A 141 35.12 3.17 1.27
N VAL A 142 36.45 3.23 1.39
CA VAL A 142 37.15 4.33 2.06
C VAL A 142 37.21 5.51 1.10
N THR A 143 36.59 6.63 1.48
CA THR A 143 36.51 7.85 0.65
C THR A 143 37.38 8.99 1.17
N ARG A 144 37.93 8.85 2.38
CA ARG A 144 38.72 9.87 3.07
C ARG A 144 40.21 9.60 2.88
N THR A 145 40.93 10.59 2.32
CA THR A 145 42.35 10.48 1.90
C THR A 145 43.27 11.40 2.70
N GLY A 146 42.76 12.06 3.73
CA GLY A 146 43.52 13.06 4.48
C GLY A 146 43.64 14.41 3.77
N CYS A 147 42.72 14.73 2.84
CA CYS A 147 42.74 16.00 2.13
C CYS A 147 42.67 17.18 3.12
N LYS A 148 43.51 18.20 2.92
CA LYS A 148 43.58 19.38 3.81
C LYS A 148 42.81 20.60 3.29
N ALA A 149 42.29 20.53 2.05
CA ALA A 149 41.54 21.62 1.45
C ALA A 149 40.32 22.01 2.31
N ARG A 150 40.32 23.27 2.75
CA ARG A 150 39.29 23.86 3.63
C ARG A 150 39.31 25.39 3.60
N VAL A 151 38.18 25.97 3.96
CA VAL A 151 38.08 27.37 4.39
C VAL A 151 37.66 27.45 5.85
N VAL A 152 38.10 28.51 6.53
CA VAL A 152 37.67 28.84 7.90
C VAL A 152 36.91 30.14 7.84
N VAL A 153 35.66 30.11 8.30
CA VAL A 153 34.81 31.30 8.41
C VAL A 153 34.74 31.73 9.87
N THR A 154 34.99 33.01 10.13
CA THR A 154 35.08 33.59 11.48
C THR A 154 34.04 34.69 11.64
N ALA A 155 33.38 34.73 12.80
CA ALA A 155 32.48 35.81 13.16
C ALA A 155 33.27 37.12 13.34
N THR A 156 32.77 38.20 12.75
CA THR A 156 33.33 39.55 12.89
C THR A 156 32.78 40.22 14.14
N ASN A 157 33.62 41.00 14.83
CA ASN A 157 33.25 41.64 16.09
C ASN A 157 32.28 42.83 15.92
N THR A 158 32.09 43.33 14.70
CA THR A 158 31.47 44.64 14.49
C THR A 158 30.09 44.61 13.84
N ASN A 159 29.59 43.51 13.26
CA ASN A 159 28.31 43.53 12.52
C ASN A 159 27.57 42.18 12.43
N ASN A 160 27.84 41.19 13.29
CA ASN A 160 27.32 39.80 13.16
C ASN A 160 27.59 39.14 11.78
N GLN A 161 28.56 39.68 11.03
CA GLN A 161 28.96 39.17 9.72
C GLN A 161 30.03 38.08 9.87
N TRP A 162 30.16 37.27 8.83
CA TRP A 162 31.07 36.14 8.76
C TRP A 162 32.09 36.37 7.66
N VAL A 163 33.38 36.23 7.96
CA VAL A 163 34.48 36.41 7.00
C VAL A 163 35.25 35.12 6.79
N ILE A 164 35.63 34.81 5.55
CA ILE A 164 36.62 33.74 5.30
C ILE A 164 37.98 34.25 5.77
N SER A 165 38.47 33.74 6.89
CA SER A 165 39.73 34.15 7.51
C SER A 165 40.93 33.32 7.06
N LYS A 166 40.69 32.10 6.56
CA LYS A 166 41.73 31.20 6.04
C LYS A 166 41.19 30.36 4.88
N SER A 167 42.04 30.11 3.90
CA SER A 167 41.75 29.25 2.75
C SER A 167 42.96 28.36 2.46
N ASP A 168 42.74 27.05 2.38
CA ASP A 168 43.69 26.06 1.85
C ASP A 168 42.96 25.33 0.71
N GLN A 169 43.48 25.43 -0.50
CA GLN A 169 42.85 24.88 -1.71
C GLN A 169 43.58 23.64 -2.26
N LYS A 170 44.67 23.18 -1.62
CA LYS A 170 45.45 22.06 -2.14
C LYS A 170 44.74 20.73 -1.90
N HIS A 171 44.41 20.03 -2.98
CA HIS A 171 43.83 18.69 -2.95
C HIS A 171 44.91 17.61 -3.13
N ASN A 172 44.72 16.46 -2.47
CA ASN A 172 45.61 15.30 -2.59
C ASN A 172 44.98 14.14 -3.40
N HIS A 173 43.98 14.48 -4.22
CA HIS A 173 43.22 13.54 -5.02
C HIS A 173 42.72 14.25 -6.28
N ALA A 174 42.42 13.46 -7.33
CA ALA A 174 41.79 13.99 -8.53
C ALA A 174 40.43 14.66 -8.20
N LEU A 175 40.17 15.77 -8.88
CA LEU A 175 38.90 16.48 -8.89
C LEU A 175 37.97 15.84 -9.93
N CYS A 176 36.67 15.96 -9.71
CA CYS A 176 35.65 15.44 -10.61
C CYS A 176 35.54 16.32 -11.86
N THR A 177 35.26 15.69 -13.00
CA THR A 177 34.91 16.42 -14.22
C THR A 177 33.50 17.02 -14.12
N PRO A 178 33.14 18.01 -14.95
CA PRO A 178 31.79 18.57 -14.99
C PRO A 178 30.68 17.51 -15.10
N ALA A 179 30.89 16.47 -15.91
CA ALA A 179 29.96 15.35 -16.08
C ALA A 179 29.75 14.50 -14.80
N MET A 180 30.71 14.52 -13.87
CA MET A 180 30.64 13.78 -12.60
C MET A 180 29.97 14.61 -11.48
N THR A 181 29.80 15.92 -11.68
CA THR A 181 29.25 16.87 -10.70
C THR A 181 27.88 16.48 -10.11
N PRO A 182 26.92 15.94 -10.89
CA PRO A 182 25.62 15.51 -10.36
C PRO A 182 25.72 14.37 -9.33
N PHE A 183 26.82 13.59 -9.36
CA PHE A 183 27.00 12.45 -8.45
C PHE A 183 27.68 12.84 -7.13
N MET A 184 28.20 14.06 -7.03
CA MET A 184 28.83 14.60 -5.82
C MET A 184 27.85 14.68 -4.66
N ARG A 185 28.19 14.06 -3.53
CA ARG A 185 27.27 13.94 -2.39
C ARG A 185 26.78 15.28 -1.86
N SER A 186 27.61 16.32 -1.87
CA SER A 186 27.22 17.66 -1.42
C SER A 186 26.16 18.27 -2.32
N ASN A 187 26.16 17.92 -3.61
CA ASN A 187 25.27 18.50 -4.62
C ASN A 187 23.97 17.73 -4.76
N ARG A 188 23.87 16.54 -4.13
CA ARG A 188 22.67 15.73 -4.16
C ARG A 188 21.73 16.08 -3.03
N ALA A 189 20.50 16.49 -3.38
CA ALA A 189 19.44 16.74 -2.42
C ALA A 189 18.09 16.40 -3.07
N VAL A 190 17.23 15.70 -2.33
CA VAL A 190 15.84 15.52 -2.70
C VAL A 190 15.06 16.62 -1.99
N SER A 191 14.42 17.51 -2.73
CA SER A 191 13.65 18.61 -2.16
C SER A 191 12.33 18.12 -1.59
N LYS A 192 11.64 18.98 -0.82
CA LYS A 192 10.30 18.65 -0.34
C LYS A 192 9.29 18.53 -1.49
N ALA A 193 9.38 19.42 -2.49
CA ALA A 193 8.54 19.37 -3.67
C ALA A 193 8.71 18.04 -4.43
N ASP A 194 9.95 17.56 -4.59
CA ASP A 194 10.21 16.24 -5.20
C ASP A 194 9.56 15.10 -4.40
N ILE A 195 9.57 15.19 -3.07
CA ILE A 195 8.94 14.18 -2.20
C ILE A 195 7.41 14.22 -2.34
N ASP A 196 6.81 15.40 -2.34
CA ASP A 196 5.35 15.57 -2.43
C ASP A 196 4.82 15.07 -3.80
N GLU A 197 5.53 15.41 -4.89
CA GLU A 197 5.21 14.93 -6.24
C GLU A 197 5.36 13.42 -6.38
N VAL A 198 6.47 12.86 -5.87
CA VAL A 198 6.68 11.41 -5.85
C VAL A 198 5.61 10.70 -5.04
N THR A 199 5.16 11.29 -3.93
CA THR A 199 4.12 10.72 -3.07
C THR A 199 2.80 10.63 -3.83
N THR A 200 2.40 11.71 -4.49
CA THR A 200 1.19 11.78 -5.34
C THR A 200 1.21 10.71 -6.44
N LEU A 201 2.33 10.58 -7.17
CA LEU A 201 2.45 9.57 -8.23
C LEU A 201 2.41 8.14 -7.68
N LYS A 202 2.90 7.92 -6.46
CA LYS A 202 2.87 6.61 -5.80
C LYS A 202 1.50 6.26 -5.22
N GLU A 203 0.68 7.24 -4.86
CA GLU A 203 -0.72 7.02 -4.44
C GLU A 203 -1.54 6.42 -5.58
N VAL A 204 -1.30 6.85 -6.82
CA VAL A 204 -1.94 6.28 -8.02
C VAL A 204 -1.25 5.01 -8.55
N GLY A 205 -0.32 4.43 -7.78
CA GLY A 205 0.27 3.11 -8.07
C GLY A 205 1.49 3.11 -8.98
N VAL A 206 2.08 4.27 -9.30
CA VAL A 206 3.28 4.34 -10.15
C VAL A 206 4.51 3.82 -9.39
N GLY A 207 5.27 2.93 -10.02
CA GLY A 207 6.47 2.37 -9.43
C GLY A 207 7.57 3.43 -9.26
N THR A 208 8.37 3.34 -8.19
CA THR A 208 9.45 4.32 -7.91
C THR A 208 10.42 4.51 -9.09
N SER A 209 10.70 3.45 -9.87
CA SER A 209 11.53 3.54 -11.07
C SER A 209 10.88 4.35 -12.19
N GLN A 210 9.56 4.23 -12.36
CA GLN A 210 8.79 5.01 -13.33
C GLN A 210 8.71 6.48 -12.91
N VAL A 211 8.54 6.75 -11.61
CA VAL A 211 8.60 8.12 -11.07
C VAL A 211 9.99 8.74 -11.29
N MET A 212 11.08 7.99 -11.07
CA MET A 212 12.43 8.50 -11.36
C MET A 212 12.63 8.81 -12.85
N ASN A 213 12.09 7.99 -13.76
CA ASN A 213 12.14 8.28 -15.19
C ASN A 213 11.36 9.55 -15.54
N TYR A 214 10.19 9.74 -14.93
CA TYR A 214 9.38 10.94 -15.10
C TYR A 214 10.11 12.21 -14.65
N LEU A 215 10.66 12.22 -13.43
CA LEU A 215 11.45 13.36 -12.91
C LEU A 215 12.69 13.63 -13.77
N THR A 216 13.31 12.57 -14.27
CA THR A 216 14.45 12.67 -15.20
C THR A 216 14.05 13.33 -16.50
N GLN A 217 12.90 12.96 -17.06
CA GLN A 217 12.40 13.55 -18.30
C GLN A 217 12.02 15.02 -18.09
N GLN A 218 11.36 15.37 -16.99
CA GLN A 218 11.02 16.75 -16.66
C GLN A 218 12.25 17.64 -16.49
N ALA A 219 13.30 17.13 -15.83
CA ALA A 219 14.55 17.86 -15.65
C ALA A 219 15.41 17.94 -16.93
N GLY A 220 15.01 17.28 -18.03
CA GLY A 220 15.79 17.26 -19.27
C GLY A 220 17.04 16.35 -19.21
N GLY A 221 17.02 15.35 -18.34
CA GLY A 221 18.07 14.32 -18.25
C GLY A 221 18.61 14.09 -16.84
N TYR A 222 19.30 12.96 -16.65
CA TYR A 222 19.75 12.49 -15.33
C TYR A 222 20.71 13.46 -14.62
N HIS A 223 21.45 14.26 -15.39
CA HIS A 223 22.40 15.22 -14.85
C HIS A 223 21.72 16.45 -14.22
N ASN A 224 20.44 16.71 -14.53
CA ASN A 224 19.69 17.87 -14.08
C ASN A 224 18.74 17.58 -12.90
N VAL A 225 18.43 16.31 -12.63
CA VAL A 225 17.55 15.91 -11.51
C VAL A 225 18.16 16.26 -10.15
N GLY A 226 19.49 16.27 -10.04
CA GLY A 226 20.17 16.65 -8.80
C GLY A 226 20.14 15.59 -7.69
N PHE A 227 19.66 14.37 -7.94
CA PHE A 227 19.75 13.24 -6.99
C PHE A 227 19.68 11.90 -7.70
N THR A 228 20.16 10.84 -7.05
CA THR A 228 20.09 9.48 -7.60
C THR A 228 18.83 8.73 -7.16
N HIS A 229 18.49 7.65 -7.85
CA HIS A 229 17.42 6.72 -7.46
C HIS A 229 17.57 6.23 -6.01
N LYS A 230 18.82 6.04 -5.54
CA LYS A 230 19.10 5.64 -4.17
C LYS A 230 18.85 6.77 -3.16
N ASP A 231 19.10 8.01 -3.54
CA ASP A 231 18.83 9.16 -2.68
C ASP A 231 17.32 9.38 -2.51
N LEU A 232 16.54 9.28 -3.59
CA LEU A 232 15.07 9.30 -3.52
C LEU A 232 14.53 8.18 -2.64
N TYR A 233 14.99 6.94 -2.86
CA TYR A 233 14.59 5.80 -2.03
C TYR A 233 14.88 6.06 -0.54
N ASN A 234 16.08 6.54 -0.20
CA ASN A 234 16.45 6.83 1.18
C ASN A 234 15.62 7.99 1.78
N ALA A 235 15.30 9.01 0.99
CA ALA A 235 14.48 10.13 1.44
C ALA A 235 13.05 9.66 1.79
N LEU A 236 12.43 8.86 0.93
CA LEU A 236 11.12 8.25 1.18
C LEU A 236 11.14 7.34 2.41
N GLN A 237 12.19 6.54 2.59
CA GLN A 237 12.32 5.67 3.77
C GLN A 237 12.50 6.47 5.06
N ARG A 238 13.20 7.61 5.03
CA ARG A 238 13.33 8.51 6.20
C ARG A 238 12.03 9.23 6.54
N GLY A 239 11.23 9.60 5.53
CA GLY A 239 9.88 10.15 5.72
C GLY A 239 9.01 9.14 6.47
N LYS A 240 8.93 7.92 5.93
CA LYS A 240 8.23 6.79 6.56
C LYS A 240 8.71 6.55 8.00
N ALA A 241 10.02 6.44 8.23
CA ALA A 241 10.56 6.13 9.56
C ALA A 241 10.28 7.19 10.65
N LYS A 242 9.94 8.43 10.28
CA LYS A 242 9.56 9.49 11.24
C LYS A 242 8.08 9.45 11.64
N GLU A 243 7.24 8.78 10.87
CA GLU A 243 5.78 8.69 11.09
C GLU A 243 5.37 7.43 11.87
N ILE A 244 6.28 6.47 12.04
CA ILE A 244 5.96 5.14 12.52
C ILE A 244 6.28 5.03 14.00
N VAL A 245 5.25 5.22 14.82
CA VAL A 245 4.59 4.23 15.71
C VAL A 245 3.40 4.95 16.36
N ASP A 246 3.55 6.22 16.76
CA ASP A 246 2.45 7.05 17.29
C ASP A 246 1.80 7.95 16.22
N GLY A 247 2.57 8.42 15.24
CA GLY A 247 2.09 9.37 14.23
C GLY A 247 1.06 8.76 13.27
N ASP A 248 1.30 7.55 12.77
CA ASP A 248 0.40 6.85 11.84
C ASP A 248 -0.93 6.45 12.48
N VAL A 249 -0.91 5.90 13.70
CA VAL A 249 -2.16 5.57 14.41
C VAL A 249 -2.97 6.82 14.70
N ASN A 250 -2.33 7.93 15.11
CA ASN A 250 -3.01 9.21 15.30
C ASN A 250 -3.57 9.78 13.98
N ALA A 251 -2.83 9.67 12.88
CA ALA A 251 -3.31 10.08 11.56
C ALA A 251 -4.51 9.24 11.10
N LEU A 252 -4.50 7.94 11.39
CA LEU A 252 -5.62 7.04 11.14
C LEU A 252 -6.85 7.42 11.98
N ILE A 253 -6.68 7.69 13.28
CA ILE A 253 -7.79 8.11 14.16
C ILE A 253 -8.38 9.42 13.66
N ALA A 254 -7.55 10.43 13.38
CA ALA A 254 -8.01 11.72 12.85
C ALA A 254 -8.73 11.56 11.50
N TYR A 255 -8.29 10.63 10.66
CA TYR A 255 -8.97 10.30 9.42
C TYR A 255 -10.36 9.69 9.65
N PHE A 256 -10.49 8.77 10.60
CA PHE A 256 -11.79 8.20 10.95
C PHE A 256 -12.72 9.20 11.66
N ASP A 257 -12.18 10.12 12.46
CA ASP A 257 -12.97 11.22 13.03
C ASP A 257 -13.56 12.10 11.93
N TYR A 258 -12.76 12.42 10.89
CA TYR A 258 -13.27 13.09 9.69
C TYR A 258 -14.34 12.28 8.97
N LYS A 259 -14.13 10.96 8.79
CA LYS A 259 -15.13 10.08 8.18
C LYS A 259 -16.44 10.03 8.96
N LYS A 260 -16.37 9.98 10.28
CA LYS A 260 -17.53 9.97 11.16
C LYS A 260 -18.29 11.30 11.17
N HIS A 261 -17.58 12.40 10.94
CA HIS A 261 -18.21 13.71 10.75
C HIS A 261 -18.98 13.78 9.41
N ASP A 262 -18.40 13.24 8.33
CA ASP A 262 -19.01 13.23 6.98
C ASP A 262 -20.13 12.18 6.84
N ASP A 263 -19.93 11.01 7.44
CA ASP A 263 -20.86 9.90 7.51
C ASP A 263 -21.20 9.60 9.00
N PRO A 264 -22.31 10.15 9.53
CA PRO A 264 -22.73 9.93 10.91
C PRO A 264 -23.01 8.46 11.25
N GLU A 265 -23.28 7.61 10.24
CA GLU A 265 -23.47 6.17 10.38
C GLU A 265 -22.17 5.39 10.16
N PHE A 266 -21.02 6.04 10.04
CA PHE A 266 -19.72 5.39 10.02
C PHE A 266 -19.42 4.73 11.37
N PHE A 267 -19.15 3.42 11.34
CA PHE A 267 -18.77 2.64 12.51
C PHE A 267 -17.27 2.42 12.52
N MET A 268 -16.62 2.68 13.65
CA MET A 268 -15.23 2.35 13.90
C MET A 268 -15.01 2.11 15.39
N THR A 269 -14.23 1.07 15.69
CA THR A 269 -13.77 0.77 17.04
C THR A 269 -12.44 0.03 16.99
N TYR A 270 -11.67 0.13 18.07
CA TYR A 270 -10.35 -0.47 18.18
C TYR A 270 -10.05 -0.92 19.60
N SER A 271 -9.10 -1.83 19.74
CA SER A 271 -8.51 -2.22 21.02
C SER A 271 -7.03 -1.89 21.05
N VAL A 272 -6.49 -1.72 22.25
CA VAL A 272 -5.07 -1.50 22.51
C VAL A 272 -4.51 -2.60 23.38
N ASP A 273 -3.22 -2.87 23.24
CA ASP A 273 -2.50 -3.81 24.11
C ASP A 273 -2.05 -3.15 25.43
N GLU A 274 -1.35 -3.91 26.28
CA GLU A 274 -0.83 -3.44 27.56
C GLU A 274 0.14 -2.25 27.44
N SER A 275 0.76 -2.07 26.27
CA SER A 275 1.66 -0.95 25.98
C SER A 275 0.94 0.27 25.40
N GLY A 276 -0.39 0.19 25.20
CA GLY A 276 -1.20 1.22 24.58
C GLY A 276 -1.13 1.23 23.05
N ALA A 277 -0.48 0.23 22.43
CA ALA A 277 -0.37 0.15 20.97
C ALA A 277 -1.65 -0.44 20.35
N LEU A 278 -1.97 -0.03 19.12
CA LEU A 278 -3.12 -0.56 18.37
C LEU A 278 -3.00 -2.09 18.24
N TYR A 279 -4.01 -2.79 18.74
CA TYR A 279 -4.09 -4.25 18.75
C TYR A 279 -5.08 -4.72 17.67
N ASN A 280 -6.37 -4.44 17.82
CA ASN A 280 -7.38 -4.72 16.78
C ASN A 280 -8.09 -3.44 16.35
N LEU A 281 -8.55 -3.40 15.10
CA LEU A 281 -9.31 -2.31 14.51
C LEU A 281 -10.39 -2.92 13.61
N ILE A 282 -11.61 -2.39 13.66
CA ILE A 282 -12.67 -2.69 12.68
C ILE A 282 -13.41 -1.41 12.31
N TRP A 283 -13.77 -1.29 11.04
CA TRP A 283 -14.59 -0.19 10.54
C TRP A 283 -15.58 -0.65 9.47
N SER A 284 -16.64 0.14 9.29
CA SER A 284 -17.67 -0.04 8.28
C SER A 284 -18.36 1.30 8.01
N ASP A 285 -18.52 1.64 6.73
CA ASP A 285 -19.29 2.84 6.33
C ASP A 285 -20.81 2.57 6.30
N SER A 286 -21.60 3.63 6.28
CA SER A 286 -23.07 3.56 6.25
C SER A 286 -23.65 2.72 5.11
N THR A 287 -22.99 2.74 3.95
CA THR A 287 -23.42 1.99 2.77
C THR A 287 -23.21 0.50 2.99
N SER A 288 -22.04 0.09 3.48
CA SER A 288 -21.73 -1.29 3.83
C SER A 288 -22.64 -1.83 4.93
N ARG A 289 -22.98 -1.02 5.94
CA ARG A 289 -23.96 -1.36 6.99
C ARG A 289 -25.38 -1.52 6.41
N SER A 290 -25.77 -0.63 5.50
CA SER A 290 -27.05 -0.73 4.79
C SER A 290 -27.12 -1.96 3.89
N ASP A 291 -26.04 -2.27 3.17
CA ASP A 291 -25.96 -3.47 2.34
C ASP A 291 -26.07 -4.74 3.19
N TYR A 292 -25.49 -4.78 4.39
CA TYR A 292 -25.65 -5.92 5.30
C TYR A 292 -27.10 -6.14 5.74
N THR A 293 -27.87 -5.06 5.91
CA THR A 293 -29.29 -5.16 6.24
C THR A 293 -30.05 -5.97 5.17
N CYS A 294 -29.69 -5.80 3.90
CA CYS A 294 -30.31 -6.49 2.77
C CYS A 294 -29.66 -7.84 2.43
N PHE A 295 -28.34 -7.97 2.56
CA PHE A 295 -27.56 -9.07 1.98
C PHE A 295 -26.70 -9.83 3.01
N GLY A 296 -26.81 -9.48 4.29
CA GLY A 296 -26.00 -10.01 5.39
C GLY A 296 -26.33 -11.42 5.86
N ASP A 297 -27.25 -12.11 5.18
CA ASP A 297 -27.69 -13.46 5.56
C ASP A 297 -26.57 -14.50 5.42
N VAL A 298 -25.63 -14.27 4.50
CA VAL A 298 -24.47 -15.14 4.29
C VAL A 298 -23.21 -14.29 4.27
N ILE A 299 -22.27 -14.61 5.15
CA ILE A 299 -20.97 -13.94 5.20
C ILE A 299 -19.83 -14.91 4.92
N THR A 300 -18.74 -14.39 4.39
CA THR A 300 -17.47 -15.08 4.30
C THR A 300 -16.34 -14.12 4.67
N PHE A 301 -15.33 -14.64 5.35
CA PHE A 301 -14.15 -13.88 5.74
C PHE A 301 -12.93 -14.79 5.76
N ASP A 302 -11.79 -14.18 5.47
CA ASP A 302 -10.48 -14.83 5.44
C ASP A 302 -9.40 -13.79 5.75
N THR A 303 -8.31 -14.21 6.38
CA THR A 303 -7.15 -13.38 6.72
C THR A 303 -6.06 -13.56 5.68
N THR A 304 -5.52 -12.48 5.12
CA THR A 304 -4.60 -12.64 3.97
C THR A 304 -3.33 -11.84 3.98
N TYR A 305 -3.30 -10.66 4.59
CA TYR A 305 -2.19 -9.74 4.38
C TYR A 305 -1.39 -9.52 5.66
N LYS A 306 -0.16 -10.03 5.70
CA LYS A 306 0.83 -9.74 6.75
C LYS A 306 1.98 -8.86 6.26
N ASP A 307 1.90 -8.29 5.06
CA ASP A 307 2.99 -7.51 4.44
C ASP A 307 2.82 -5.98 4.58
N ASN A 308 1.85 -5.53 5.37
CA ASN A 308 1.84 -4.12 5.80
C ASN A 308 3.05 -3.88 6.68
N LEU A 309 3.36 -2.61 6.89
CA LEU A 309 4.52 -2.21 7.68
C LEU A 309 4.59 -2.87 9.07
N TYR A 310 3.42 -3.23 9.62
CA TYR A 310 3.23 -3.74 10.98
C TYR A 310 3.05 -5.26 11.06
N GLY A 311 3.03 -5.98 9.93
CA GLY A 311 2.85 -7.42 9.95
C GLY A 311 1.43 -7.90 10.27
N ARG A 312 0.43 -7.01 10.26
CA ARG A 312 -0.91 -7.29 10.82
C ARG A 312 -1.88 -7.90 9.81
N PRO A 313 -2.53 -9.05 10.09
CA PRO A 313 -3.56 -9.60 9.22
C PRO A 313 -4.69 -8.62 8.93
N ILE A 314 -5.09 -8.54 7.66
CA ILE A 314 -6.31 -7.85 7.21
C ILE A 314 -7.40 -8.90 7.00
N MET A 315 -8.57 -8.66 7.58
CA MET A 315 -9.73 -9.53 7.51
C MET A 315 -10.96 -8.76 7.03
N PRO A 316 -11.24 -8.78 5.72
CA PRO A 316 -12.51 -8.31 5.21
C PRO A 316 -13.64 -9.31 5.49
N ILE A 317 -14.82 -8.78 5.83
CA ILE A 317 -16.07 -9.55 5.96
C ILE A 317 -16.94 -9.21 4.77
N VAL A 318 -17.23 -10.21 3.94
CA VAL A 318 -17.87 -10.00 2.63
C VAL A 318 -19.10 -10.88 2.43
N GLY A 319 -19.96 -10.45 1.51
CA GLY A 319 -21.14 -11.19 1.04
C GLY A 319 -21.36 -10.96 -0.45
N VAL A 320 -22.61 -11.15 -0.90
CA VAL A 320 -23.00 -10.92 -2.30
C VAL A 320 -24.29 -10.12 -2.40
N ASN A 321 -24.38 -9.21 -3.37
CA ASN A 321 -25.62 -8.48 -3.67
C ASN A 321 -26.54 -9.29 -4.61
N HIS A 322 -27.66 -8.69 -5.01
CA HIS A 322 -28.62 -9.25 -5.95
C HIS A 322 -28.03 -9.63 -7.31
N HIS A 323 -26.94 -9.00 -7.74
CA HIS A 323 -26.19 -9.34 -8.96
C HIS A 323 -25.14 -10.44 -8.77
N HIS A 324 -25.06 -11.04 -7.58
CA HIS A 324 -23.97 -11.95 -7.18
C HIS A 324 -22.57 -11.31 -7.23
N ASN A 325 -22.48 -9.99 -7.20
CA ASN A 325 -21.25 -9.23 -7.04
C ASN A 325 -20.83 -9.21 -5.57
N THR A 326 -19.53 -9.22 -5.31
CA THR A 326 -18.99 -9.18 -3.94
C THR A 326 -19.26 -7.83 -3.28
N ILE A 327 -19.75 -7.85 -2.04
CA ILE A 327 -19.88 -6.66 -1.17
C ILE A 327 -18.98 -6.81 0.04
N VAL A 328 -18.37 -5.72 0.51
CA VAL A 328 -17.66 -5.68 1.78
C VAL A 328 -18.57 -5.05 2.83
N PHE A 329 -18.89 -5.78 3.89
CA PHE A 329 -19.72 -5.29 4.99
C PHE A 329 -18.90 -4.61 6.07
N ALA A 330 -17.69 -5.10 6.34
CA ALA A 330 -16.75 -4.47 7.26
C ALA A 330 -15.34 -4.95 6.92
N THR A 331 -14.34 -4.20 7.38
CA THR A 331 -12.94 -4.67 7.33
C THR A 331 -12.31 -4.52 8.69
N ALA A 332 -11.50 -5.52 9.06
CA ALA A 332 -10.72 -5.49 10.27
C ALA A 332 -9.22 -5.61 9.99
N ILE A 333 -8.42 -4.98 10.85
CA ILE A 333 -6.98 -5.24 11.01
C ILE A 333 -6.81 -5.83 12.40
N ILE A 334 -6.26 -7.04 12.48
CA ILE A 334 -6.12 -7.75 13.75
C ILE A 334 -4.66 -7.92 14.13
N ALA A 335 -4.39 -8.01 15.43
CA ALA A 335 -3.04 -8.19 15.95
C ALA A 335 -2.44 -9.55 15.54
N ASP A 336 -3.27 -10.59 15.63
CA ASP A 336 -2.93 -11.99 15.47
C ASP A 336 -4.15 -12.82 15.06
N GLU A 337 -3.91 -14.04 14.55
CA GLU A 337 -4.93 -15.00 14.13
C GLU A 337 -5.34 -15.92 15.29
N THR A 338 -5.61 -15.33 16.46
CA THR A 338 -6.08 -16.06 17.65
C THR A 338 -7.62 -16.09 17.73
N SER A 339 -8.17 -17.02 18.51
CA SER A 339 -9.62 -17.09 18.71
C SER A 339 -10.15 -15.82 19.36
N GLN A 340 -9.41 -15.25 20.30
CA GLN A 340 -9.78 -14.02 21.00
C GLN A 340 -9.86 -12.83 20.04
N SER A 341 -8.88 -12.69 19.13
CA SER A 341 -8.90 -11.64 18.12
C SER A 341 -10.09 -11.80 17.15
N PHE A 342 -10.39 -13.02 16.70
CA PHE A 342 -11.56 -13.27 15.86
C PHE A 342 -12.89 -13.05 16.61
N GLU A 343 -13.00 -13.44 17.88
CA GLU A 343 -14.18 -13.20 18.71
C GLU A 343 -14.42 -11.70 18.87
N TRP A 344 -13.37 -10.94 19.18
CA TRP A 344 -13.44 -9.48 19.26
C TRP A 344 -13.94 -8.87 17.95
N VAL A 345 -13.42 -9.29 16.80
CA VAL A 345 -13.89 -8.77 15.52
C VAL A 345 -15.35 -9.13 15.26
N LEU A 346 -15.76 -10.39 15.48
CA LEU A 346 -17.13 -10.82 15.23
C LEU A 346 -18.14 -10.11 16.15
N GLN A 347 -17.79 -9.86 17.42
CA GLN A 347 -18.63 -9.12 18.36
C GLN A 347 -18.85 -7.68 17.89
N ASN A 348 -17.77 -6.97 17.57
CA ASN A 348 -17.84 -5.58 17.10
C ASN A 348 -18.47 -5.48 15.70
N PHE A 349 -18.32 -6.51 14.87
CA PHE A 349 -19.04 -6.62 13.59
C PHE A 349 -20.55 -6.70 13.82
N LEU A 350 -21.02 -7.56 14.73
CA LEU A 350 -22.46 -7.63 15.03
C LEU A 350 -22.98 -6.31 15.59
N GLU A 351 -22.23 -5.65 16.48
CA GLU A 351 -22.59 -4.34 16.99
C GLU A 351 -22.76 -3.31 15.85
N ALA A 352 -21.78 -3.24 14.94
CA ALA A 352 -21.85 -2.39 13.75
C ALA A 352 -23.10 -2.67 12.91
N MET A 353 -23.52 -3.93 12.85
CA MET A 353 -24.64 -4.44 12.06
C MET A 353 -25.97 -4.49 12.85
N MET A 354 -26.11 -3.69 13.92
CA MET A 354 -27.32 -3.63 14.75
C MET A 354 -27.73 -4.99 15.32
N ASN A 355 -26.75 -5.84 15.62
CA ASN A 355 -26.89 -7.19 16.12
C ASN A 355 -27.69 -8.14 15.20
N LYS A 356 -27.82 -7.82 13.90
CA LYS A 356 -28.32 -8.80 12.92
C LYS A 356 -27.26 -9.89 12.74
N SER A 357 -27.59 -11.11 13.15
CA SER A 357 -26.72 -12.29 12.96
C SER A 357 -26.85 -12.84 11.54
N PRO A 358 -25.76 -13.31 10.90
CA PRO A 358 -25.86 -14.06 9.66
C PRO A 358 -26.54 -15.41 9.89
N ILE A 359 -27.14 -15.96 8.83
CA ILE A 359 -27.72 -17.30 8.78
C ILE A 359 -26.63 -18.34 8.51
N SER A 360 -25.65 -18.00 7.66
CA SER A 360 -24.57 -18.91 7.25
C SER A 360 -23.22 -18.21 7.17
N VAL A 361 -22.15 -18.97 7.42
CA VAL A 361 -20.77 -18.47 7.41
C VAL A 361 -19.87 -19.43 6.62
N VAL A 362 -19.02 -18.88 5.76
CA VAL A 362 -18.04 -19.66 4.98
C VAL A 362 -16.62 -19.21 5.33
N THR A 363 -15.76 -20.13 5.78
CA THR A 363 -14.34 -19.85 6.07
C THR A 363 -13.41 -20.94 5.52
N ASP A 364 -12.09 -20.71 5.58
CA ASP A 364 -11.05 -21.64 5.10
C ASP A 364 -10.85 -22.90 5.98
N GLY A 365 -11.44 -22.90 7.18
CA GLY A 365 -11.36 -23.99 8.15
C GLY A 365 -10.32 -23.80 9.24
N ASP A 366 -9.79 -22.58 9.41
CA ASP A 366 -8.98 -22.24 10.57
C ASP A 366 -9.70 -22.58 11.89
N ARG A 367 -8.95 -23.18 12.83
CA ARG A 367 -9.52 -23.64 14.11
C ARG A 367 -9.83 -22.48 15.04
N ALA A 368 -9.09 -21.38 14.95
CA ALA A 368 -9.35 -20.21 15.75
C ALA A 368 -10.63 -19.50 15.30
N MET A 369 -10.85 -19.36 13.99
CA MET A 369 -12.12 -18.88 13.41
C MET A 369 -13.29 -19.78 13.79
N GLN A 370 -13.14 -21.12 13.71
CA GLN A 370 -14.20 -22.05 14.11
C GLN A 370 -14.64 -21.86 15.57
N ARG A 371 -13.68 -21.68 16.49
CA ARG A 371 -13.99 -21.41 17.90
C ARG A 371 -14.71 -20.08 18.07
N ALA A 372 -14.24 -19.04 17.37
CA ALA A 372 -14.85 -17.72 17.44
C ALA A 372 -16.30 -17.70 16.90
N ILE A 373 -16.54 -18.35 15.75
CA ILE A 373 -17.88 -18.51 15.17
C ILE A 373 -18.81 -19.22 16.16
N LYS A 374 -18.35 -20.33 16.75
CA LYS A 374 -19.13 -21.09 17.74
C LYS A 374 -19.42 -20.29 19.01
N SER A 375 -18.54 -19.35 19.38
CA SER A 375 -18.69 -18.48 20.54
C SER A 375 -19.68 -17.33 20.27
N VAL A 376 -19.52 -16.62 19.15
CA VAL A 376 -20.20 -15.34 18.89
C VAL A 376 -21.48 -15.48 18.04
N ILE A 377 -21.49 -16.40 17.07
CA ILE A 377 -22.62 -16.61 16.14
C ILE A 377 -23.00 -18.11 16.09
N PRO A 378 -23.34 -18.74 17.24
CA PRO A 378 -23.49 -20.19 17.38
C PRO A 378 -24.60 -20.80 16.52
N TYR A 379 -25.59 -19.99 16.11
CA TYR A 379 -26.73 -20.44 15.32
C TYR A 379 -26.48 -20.38 13.80
N ALA A 380 -25.42 -19.69 13.37
CA ALA A 380 -25.10 -19.59 11.96
C ALA A 380 -24.58 -20.94 11.45
N LYS A 381 -25.05 -21.37 10.28
CA LYS A 381 -24.56 -22.60 9.64
C LYS A 381 -23.16 -22.36 9.09
N HIS A 382 -22.16 -22.88 9.80
CA HIS A 382 -20.77 -22.82 9.36
C HIS A 382 -20.46 -23.89 8.31
N ILE A 383 -19.80 -23.48 7.22
CA ILE A 383 -19.26 -24.38 6.21
C ILE A 383 -17.82 -24.03 5.85
N LEU A 384 -17.10 -25.02 5.36
CA LEU A 384 -15.72 -24.91 4.91
C LEU A 384 -15.64 -24.56 3.43
N CYS A 385 -14.68 -23.71 3.07
CA CYS A 385 -14.37 -23.34 1.71
C CYS A 385 -13.98 -24.57 0.87
N SER A 386 -14.75 -24.84 -0.18
CA SER A 386 -14.55 -25.97 -1.09
C SER A 386 -13.19 -25.92 -1.79
N TRP A 387 -12.69 -24.72 -2.11
CA TRP A 387 -11.38 -24.54 -2.76
C TRP A 387 -10.23 -24.96 -1.83
N HIS A 388 -10.24 -24.48 -0.58
CA HIS A 388 -9.27 -24.86 0.44
C HIS A 388 -9.34 -26.37 0.72
N LEU A 389 -10.55 -26.95 0.77
CA LEU A 389 -10.73 -28.39 0.93
C LEU A 389 -10.13 -29.20 -0.23
N SER A 390 -10.35 -28.80 -1.48
CA SER A 390 -9.74 -29.45 -2.64
C SER A 390 -8.22 -29.38 -2.62
N ARG A 391 -7.65 -28.22 -2.26
CA ARG A 391 -6.20 -28.06 -2.10
C ARG A 391 -5.64 -28.94 -0.99
N ASN A 392 -6.34 -29.01 0.13
CA ASN A 392 -5.95 -29.86 1.25
C ASN A 392 -6.04 -31.35 0.90
N ALA A 393 -7.04 -31.78 0.13
CA ALA A 393 -7.13 -33.15 -0.38
C ALA A 393 -5.90 -33.50 -1.23
N GLN A 394 -5.56 -32.62 -2.18
CA GLN A 394 -4.39 -32.80 -3.04
C GLN A 394 -3.08 -32.80 -2.24
N ALA A 395 -2.92 -31.92 -1.25
CA ALA A 395 -1.71 -31.84 -0.43
C ALA A 395 -1.53 -33.03 0.51
N ASN A 396 -2.61 -33.60 1.04
CA ASN A 396 -2.55 -34.72 2.00
C ASN A 396 -2.44 -36.08 1.30
N ILE A 397 -3.16 -36.29 0.19
CA ILE A 397 -3.24 -37.60 -0.46
C ILE A 397 -2.39 -37.67 -1.73
N GLY A 398 -2.22 -36.55 -2.45
CA GLY A 398 -1.39 -36.48 -3.65
C GLY A 398 -1.98 -37.12 -4.92
N ASP A 399 -3.00 -37.99 -4.80
CA ASP A 399 -3.62 -38.68 -5.94
C ASP A 399 -4.73 -37.82 -6.59
N PRO A 400 -4.57 -37.41 -7.87
CA PRO A 400 -5.60 -36.64 -8.59
C PRO A 400 -6.94 -37.37 -8.71
N LYS A 401 -6.95 -38.70 -8.80
CA LYS A 401 -8.19 -39.50 -8.85
C LYS A 401 -8.94 -39.44 -7.53
N PHE A 402 -8.20 -39.48 -6.41
CA PHE A 402 -8.79 -39.26 -5.09
C PHE A 402 -9.38 -37.85 -4.99
N THR A 403 -8.63 -36.83 -5.41
CA THR A 403 -9.10 -35.43 -5.40
C THR A 403 -10.38 -35.25 -6.22
N ALA A 404 -10.50 -35.92 -7.37
CA ALA A 404 -11.71 -35.92 -8.19
C ALA A 404 -12.89 -36.63 -7.47
N ALA A 405 -12.65 -37.81 -6.89
CA ALA A 405 -13.66 -38.55 -6.13
C ALA A 405 -14.12 -37.79 -4.88
N PHE A 406 -13.19 -37.14 -4.17
CA PHE A 406 -13.46 -36.26 -3.05
C PHE A 406 -14.31 -35.05 -3.49
N SER A 407 -13.95 -34.40 -4.60
CA SER A 407 -14.73 -33.28 -5.17
C SER A 407 -16.15 -33.70 -5.54
N LYS A 408 -16.33 -34.91 -6.06
CA LYS A 408 -17.66 -35.49 -6.31
C LYS A 408 -18.44 -35.66 -5.00
N CYS A 409 -17.81 -36.14 -3.93
CA CYS A 409 -18.44 -36.22 -2.61
C CYS A 409 -18.84 -34.85 -2.06
N MET A 410 -18.05 -33.80 -2.32
CA MET A 410 -18.39 -32.44 -1.89
C MET A 410 -19.62 -31.90 -2.61
N ALA A 411 -19.72 -32.08 -3.93
CA ALA A 411 -20.69 -31.38 -4.77
C ALA A 411 -22.00 -32.14 -5.03
N SER A 412 -22.02 -33.46 -4.85
CA SER A 412 -23.17 -34.29 -5.25
C SER A 412 -24.39 -34.09 -4.37
N TRP A 413 -25.56 -33.96 -5.01
CA TRP A 413 -26.88 -33.85 -4.37
C TRP A 413 -27.41 -35.22 -3.95
N TRP A 414 -26.69 -35.85 -3.03
CA TRP A 414 -27.07 -37.13 -2.45
C TRP A 414 -27.87 -36.94 -1.17
N THR A 415 -28.66 -37.94 -0.82
CA THR A 415 -29.10 -38.13 0.56
C THR A 415 -27.90 -38.41 1.46
N THR A 416 -28.04 -38.17 2.77
CA THR A 416 -26.97 -38.47 3.75
C THR A 416 -26.57 -39.95 3.73
N LYS A 417 -27.53 -40.86 3.48
CA LYS A 417 -27.27 -42.30 3.34
C LYS A 417 -26.45 -42.64 2.11
N GLU A 418 -26.81 -42.08 0.95
CA GLU A 418 -26.06 -42.26 -0.29
C GLU A 418 -24.64 -41.71 -0.15
N PHE A 419 -24.48 -40.54 0.46
CA PHE A 419 -23.16 -39.99 0.76
C PHE A 419 -22.33 -40.95 1.59
N ASP A 420 -22.86 -41.49 2.70
CA ASP A 420 -22.10 -42.38 3.58
C ASP A 420 -21.65 -43.66 2.87
N ILE A 421 -22.45 -44.18 1.91
CA ILE A 421 -22.07 -45.31 1.06
C ILE A 421 -20.93 -44.91 0.12
N GLN A 422 -21.08 -43.80 -0.60
CA GLN A 422 -20.08 -43.34 -1.57
C GLN A 422 -18.76 -42.95 -0.90
N TRP A 423 -18.81 -42.27 0.25
CA TRP A 423 -17.65 -41.91 1.04
C TRP A 423 -16.85 -43.14 1.47
N ARG A 424 -17.52 -44.17 2.01
CA ARG A 424 -16.86 -45.44 2.37
C ARG A 424 -16.24 -46.13 1.17
N SER A 425 -16.91 -46.10 0.02
CA SER A 425 -16.38 -46.65 -1.24
C SER A 425 -15.08 -45.95 -1.65
N VAL A 426 -15.08 -44.61 -1.69
CA VAL A 426 -13.88 -43.82 -2.02
C VAL A 426 -12.76 -44.10 -1.02
N VAL A 427 -13.05 -44.07 0.28
CA VAL A 427 -12.04 -44.31 1.31
C VAL A 427 -11.43 -45.72 1.20
N SER A 428 -12.22 -46.71 0.78
CA SER A 428 -11.76 -48.07 0.54
C SER A 428 -10.97 -48.24 -0.75
N GLU A 429 -11.45 -47.67 -1.86
CA GLU A 429 -10.83 -47.76 -3.19
C GLU A 429 -9.40 -47.22 -3.18
N PHE A 430 -9.17 -46.13 -2.45
CA PHE A 430 -7.87 -45.49 -2.34
C PHE A 430 -7.02 -46.00 -1.16
N ASN A 431 -7.49 -46.98 -0.38
CA ASN A 431 -6.79 -47.50 0.80
C ASN A 431 -6.35 -46.43 1.83
N VAL A 432 -7.19 -45.42 2.04
CA VAL A 432 -6.92 -44.28 2.94
C VAL A 432 -7.71 -44.35 4.25
N GLN A 433 -8.23 -45.53 4.63
CA GLN A 433 -9.08 -45.72 5.81
C GLN A 433 -8.40 -45.26 7.12
N LYS A 434 -7.08 -45.41 7.20
CA LYS A 434 -6.27 -45.05 8.38
C LYS A 434 -5.65 -43.65 8.29
N HIS A 435 -5.86 -42.92 7.20
CA HIS A 435 -5.23 -41.62 7.00
C HIS A 435 -5.88 -40.57 7.93
N PRO A 436 -5.13 -39.92 8.83
CA PRO A 436 -5.72 -39.03 9.86
C PRO A 436 -6.60 -37.92 9.28
N TRP A 437 -6.16 -37.30 8.19
CA TRP A 437 -6.93 -36.26 7.50
C TRP A 437 -8.25 -36.79 6.92
N VAL A 438 -8.28 -38.02 6.39
CA VAL A 438 -9.50 -38.63 5.82
C VAL A 438 -10.49 -38.96 6.92
N ILE A 439 -10.00 -39.48 8.05
CA ILE A 439 -10.82 -39.73 9.25
C ILE A 439 -11.45 -38.43 9.74
N GLU A 440 -10.65 -37.37 9.87
CA GLU A 440 -11.12 -36.04 10.28
C GLU A 440 -12.19 -35.52 9.32
N LYS A 441 -11.98 -35.58 8.00
CA LYS A 441 -12.96 -35.12 7.01
C LYS A 441 -14.23 -35.95 7.00
N GLY A 442 -14.14 -37.25 7.22
CA GLY A 442 -15.31 -38.11 7.44
C GLY A 442 -16.12 -37.66 8.65
N ASN A 443 -15.47 -37.31 9.76
CA ASN A 443 -16.13 -36.83 10.97
C ASN A 443 -16.73 -35.43 10.79
N THR A 444 -16.08 -34.57 9.99
CA THR A 444 -16.51 -33.18 9.73
C THR A 444 -17.33 -33.01 8.44
N ARG A 445 -17.85 -34.11 7.85
CA ARG A 445 -18.65 -34.10 6.60
C ARG A 445 -19.82 -33.13 6.58
N HIS A 446 -20.41 -32.86 7.73
CA HIS A 446 -21.52 -31.91 7.89
C HIS A 446 -21.15 -30.43 7.67
N LEU A 447 -19.85 -30.12 7.57
CA LEU A 447 -19.33 -28.77 7.28
C LEU A 447 -19.01 -28.56 5.80
N TRP A 448 -19.07 -29.59 4.95
CA TRP A 448 -18.56 -29.47 3.57
C TRP A 448 -19.28 -30.30 2.52
N ALA A 449 -19.94 -31.40 2.88
CA ALA A 449 -20.60 -32.26 1.92
C ALA A 449 -22.00 -31.75 1.59
N GLN A 450 -22.31 -31.54 0.31
CA GLN A 450 -23.62 -31.04 -0.14
C GLN A 450 -24.79 -31.84 0.43
N ALA A 451 -24.65 -33.15 0.57
CA ALA A 451 -25.66 -34.03 1.17
C ALA A 451 -26.10 -33.60 2.58
N TYR A 452 -25.19 -32.99 3.36
CA TYR A 452 -25.45 -32.51 4.72
C TYR A 452 -25.75 -31.00 4.79
N LEU A 453 -25.59 -30.29 3.68
CA LEU A 453 -25.84 -28.85 3.57
C LEU A 453 -27.21 -28.53 2.94
N THR A 454 -27.88 -29.55 2.39
CA THR A 454 -29.24 -29.42 1.82
C THR A 454 -30.19 -28.87 2.87
N GLY A 455 -30.97 -27.84 2.50
CA GLY A 455 -31.90 -27.15 3.39
C GLY A 455 -31.35 -25.89 4.07
N HIS A 456 -30.06 -25.58 3.89
CA HIS A 456 -29.45 -24.34 4.36
C HIS A 456 -29.18 -23.37 3.20
N PHE A 457 -29.33 -22.07 3.45
CA PHE A 457 -29.09 -21.02 2.47
C PHE A 457 -27.64 -20.53 2.52
N PHE A 458 -26.97 -20.45 1.36
CA PHE A 458 -25.58 -20.00 1.24
C PHE A 458 -25.36 -18.98 0.12
N ALA A 459 -26.40 -18.44 -0.51
CA ALA A 459 -26.28 -17.46 -1.61
C ALA A 459 -25.28 -17.89 -2.72
N ASN A 460 -25.18 -19.21 -2.99
CA ASN A 460 -24.21 -19.82 -3.89
C ASN A 460 -22.72 -19.55 -3.54
N ILE A 461 -22.43 -19.12 -2.31
CA ILE A 461 -21.08 -18.98 -1.76
C ILE A 461 -20.67 -20.34 -1.21
N ARG A 462 -19.68 -20.97 -1.87
CA ARG A 462 -19.05 -22.21 -1.39
C ARG A 462 -17.56 -22.10 -1.16
N SER A 463 -16.98 -20.94 -1.48
CA SER A 463 -15.56 -20.68 -1.34
C SER A 463 -15.31 -19.26 -0.83
N THR A 464 -14.15 -19.09 -0.22
CA THR A 464 -13.53 -17.81 0.15
C THR A 464 -12.89 -17.11 -1.04
N GLN A 465 -13.10 -17.59 -2.28
CA GLN A 465 -12.48 -17.02 -3.49
C GLN A 465 -12.78 -15.52 -3.65
N ARG A 466 -13.93 -15.06 -3.15
CA ARG A 466 -14.30 -13.64 -3.16
C ARG A 466 -13.43 -12.82 -2.22
N CYS A 467 -13.12 -13.37 -1.03
CA CYS A 467 -12.09 -12.82 -0.17
C CYS A 467 -10.74 -12.83 -0.90
N GLU A 468 -10.33 -13.98 -1.45
CA GLU A 468 -9.04 -14.13 -2.15
C GLU A 468 -8.86 -13.16 -3.33
N SER A 469 -9.91 -12.90 -4.11
CA SER A 469 -9.89 -11.94 -5.22
C SER A 469 -9.69 -10.51 -4.73
N MET A 470 -10.37 -10.13 -3.65
CA MET A 470 -10.15 -8.83 -3.02
C MET A 470 -8.76 -8.76 -2.40
N ASN A 471 -8.32 -9.82 -1.75
CA ASN A 471 -7.02 -9.92 -1.12
C ASN A 471 -5.89 -9.86 -2.16
N ALA A 472 -6.07 -10.44 -3.35
CA ALA A 472 -5.17 -10.28 -4.48
C ALA A 472 -5.16 -8.84 -5.03
N SER A 473 -6.33 -8.20 -5.10
CA SER A 473 -6.44 -6.79 -5.50
C SER A 473 -5.73 -5.86 -4.51
N LEU A 474 -5.90 -6.11 -3.21
CA LEU A 474 -5.19 -5.43 -2.13
C LEU A 474 -3.69 -5.73 -2.20
N ALA A 475 -3.27 -6.97 -2.46
CA ALA A 475 -1.85 -7.32 -2.59
C ALA A 475 -1.16 -6.53 -3.71
N ILE A 476 -1.86 -6.23 -4.81
CA ILE A 476 -1.35 -5.37 -5.89
C ILE A 476 -1.22 -3.91 -5.41
N ALA A 477 -2.27 -3.38 -4.78
CA ALA A 477 -2.29 -2.00 -4.28
C ALA A 477 -1.29 -1.75 -3.13
N LEU A 478 -1.01 -2.78 -2.34
CA LEU A 478 -0.17 -2.75 -1.14
C LEU A 478 1.24 -3.31 -1.37
N LYS A 479 1.73 -3.42 -2.62
CA LYS A 479 3.05 -3.99 -2.99
C LYS A 479 4.29 -3.39 -2.27
N GLN A 480 4.15 -2.33 -1.48
CA GLN A 480 5.22 -1.72 -0.68
C GLN A 480 4.75 -1.63 0.77
N LYS A 481 5.63 -1.83 1.77
CA LYS A 481 5.30 -1.65 3.21
C LYS A 481 4.53 -0.33 3.44
N LYS A 482 3.20 -0.46 3.57
CA LYS A 482 2.22 0.62 3.71
C LYS A 482 1.89 0.83 5.19
N THR A 483 1.59 2.08 5.56
CA THR A 483 1.09 2.49 6.87
C THR A 483 -0.35 1.99 7.08
N TYR A 484 -0.94 2.15 8.27
CA TYR A 484 -2.34 1.78 8.49
C TYR A 484 -3.27 2.67 7.67
N LEU A 485 -3.03 3.98 7.63
CA LEU A 485 -3.84 4.91 6.85
C LEU A 485 -3.77 4.59 5.34
N ASP A 486 -2.59 4.27 4.82
CA ASP A 486 -2.42 3.82 3.44
C ASP A 486 -3.26 2.56 3.13
N VAL A 487 -3.28 1.60 4.06
CA VAL A 487 -4.03 0.35 3.94
C VAL A 487 -5.53 0.63 3.89
N VAL A 488 -6.04 1.46 4.82
CA VAL A 488 -7.46 1.81 4.90
C VAL A 488 -7.92 2.51 3.61
N ARG A 489 -7.17 3.50 3.12
CA ARG A 489 -7.49 4.19 1.86
C ARG A 489 -7.53 3.25 0.66
N ALA A 490 -6.56 2.34 0.56
CA ALA A 490 -6.54 1.36 -0.53
C ALA A 490 -7.75 0.40 -0.50
N ILE A 491 -8.22 0.05 0.69
CA ILE A 491 -9.44 -0.76 0.88
C ILE A 491 -10.67 0.03 0.45
N GLU A 492 -10.81 1.28 0.89
CA GLU A 492 -11.93 2.15 0.50
C GLU A 492 -12.00 2.39 -1.01
N ASP A 493 -10.85 2.59 -1.67
CA ASP A 493 -10.78 2.68 -3.14
C ASP A 493 -11.25 1.38 -3.80
N GLY A 494 -10.91 0.23 -3.21
CA GLY A 494 -11.40 -1.08 -3.64
C GLY A 494 -12.92 -1.21 -3.54
N ILE A 495 -13.48 -0.80 -2.40
CA ILE A 495 -14.92 -0.79 -2.14
C ILE A 495 -15.64 0.14 -3.13
N SER A 496 -15.10 1.32 -3.38
CA SER A 496 -15.64 2.29 -4.34
C SER A 496 -15.71 1.71 -5.75
N ARG A 497 -14.67 0.98 -6.20
CA ARG A 497 -14.70 0.27 -7.49
C ARG A 497 -15.76 -0.83 -7.53
N MET A 498 -15.96 -1.58 -6.44
CA MET A 498 -17.00 -2.61 -6.36
C MET A 498 -18.41 -2.01 -6.46
N ARG A 499 -18.66 -0.89 -5.78
CA ARG A 499 -19.93 -0.15 -5.87
C ARG A 499 -20.19 0.39 -7.28
N MET A 500 -19.16 0.90 -7.95
CA MET A 500 -19.29 1.33 -9.35
C MET A 500 -19.67 0.15 -10.28
N ASN A 501 -19.10 -1.03 -10.05
CA ASN A 501 -19.46 -2.23 -10.80
C ASN A 501 -20.91 -2.69 -10.53
N GLU A 502 -21.40 -2.55 -9.29
CA GLU A 502 -22.82 -2.78 -8.98
C GLU A 502 -23.72 -1.80 -9.73
N LEU A 503 -23.43 -0.49 -9.67
CA LEU A 503 -24.21 0.53 -10.39
C LEU A 503 -24.28 0.25 -11.89
N LYS A 504 -23.16 -0.20 -12.48
CA LYS A 504 -23.13 -0.64 -13.88
C LYS A 504 -24.03 -1.86 -14.12
N ALA A 505 -24.05 -2.82 -13.20
CA ALA A 505 -24.92 -4.00 -13.30
C ALA A 505 -26.40 -3.63 -13.16
N ASP A 506 -26.76 -2.71 -12.24
CA ASP A 506 -28.11 -2.16 -12.10
C ASP A 506 -28.56 -1.42 -13.36
N TYR A 507 -27.67 -0.62 -13.96
CA TYR A 507 -27.94 0.04 -15.24
C TYR A 507 -28.21 -1.00 -16.34
N LEU A 508 -27.35 -2.00 -16.49
CA LEU A 508 -27.52 -3.01 -17.52
C LEU A 508 -28.81 -3.83 -17.32
N SER A 509 -29.12 -4.25 -16.09
CA SER A 509 -30.34 -5.03 -15.82
C SER A 509 -31.62 -4.24 -16.05
N SER A 510 -31.61 -2.93 -15.80
CA SER A 510 -32.77 -2.06 -16.05
C SER A 510 -32.97 -1.67 -17.52
N HIS A 511 -31.91 -1.76 -18.34
CA HIS A 511 -31.91 -1.32 -19.74
C HIS A 511 -31.82 -2.47 -20.75
N THR A 512 -31.67 -3.70 -20.28
CA THR A 512 -31.59 -4.90 -21.14
C THR A 512 -32.58 -5.95 -20.67
N LYS A 513 -33.00 -6.82 -21.59
CA LYS A 513 -33.79 -8.01 -21.24
C LYS A 513 -32.87 -9.23 -21.25
N PRO A 514 -32.89 -10.06 -20.20
CA PRO A 514 -32.10 -11.28 -20.18
C PRO A 514 -32.50 -12.18 -21.35
N PHE A 515 -31.51 -12.79 -21.99
CA PHE A 515 -31.75 -13.82 -23.00
C PHE A 515 -32.24 -15.08 -22.29
N GLN A 516 -33.37 -15.64 -22.74
CA GLN A 516 -33.92 -16.86 -22.15
C GLN A 516 -33.02 -18.05 -22.49
N ILE A 517 -32.47 -18.70 -21.46
CA ILE A 517 -31.45 -19.74 -21.63
C ILE A 517 -32.10 -21.13 -21.60
N THR A 518 -33.22 -21.27 -20.89
CA THR A 518 -33.91 -22.55 -20.76
C THR A 518 -35.26 -22.54 -21.46
N LYS A 519 -35.84 -23.74 -21.60
CA LYS A 519 -37.21 -23.91 -22.10
C LYS A 519 -38.28 -23.52 -21.07
N LEU A 520 -37.89 -23.05 -19.87
CA LEU A 520 -38.78 -22.66 -18.78
C LEU A 520 -39.09 -21.16 -18.85
N VAL A 521 -39.60 -20.73 -20.00
CA VAL A 521 -39.90 -19.33 -20.35
C VAL A 521 -40.72 -18.64 -19.27
N ASP A 522 -41.74 -19.31 -18.71
CA ASP A 522 -42.61 -18.72 -17.69
C ASP A 522 -41.85 -18.42 -16.39
N LEU A 523 -40.95 -19.30 -15.96
CA LEU A 523 -40.14 -19.09 -14.76
C LEU A 523 -39.08 -18.00 -14.98
N GLU A 524 -38.45 -17.98 -16.15
CA GLU A 524 -37.44 -16.97 -16.51
C GLU A 524 -38.07 -15.59 -16.75
N SER A 525 -39.34 -15.52 -17.14
CA SER A 525 -40.06 -14.25 -17.35
C SER A 525 -40.42 -13.52 -16.05
N HIS A 526 -40.31 -14.20 -14.91
CA HIS A 526 -40.57 -13.67 -13.57
C HIS A 526 -39.28 -13.39 -12.76
N MET A 527 -38.11 -13.70 -13.31
CA MET A 527 -36.78 -13.37 -12.77
C MET A 527 -36.25 -12.09 -13.42
#